data_AF-A0A2N5IC10-F1
#
_entry.id   AF-A0A2N5IC10-F1
#
_cell.length_a   1.000
_cell.length_b   1.000
_cell.length_c   1.000
_cell.angle_alpha   90.00
_cell.angle_beta   90.00
_cell.angle_gamma   90.00
#
_symmetry.space_group_name_H-M   'P 1'
#
loop_
_entity.id
_entity.type
_entity.pdbx_description
1 polymer ?
#
loop_
_entity_poly.entity_id
_entity_poly.type
_entity_poly.pdbx_seq_one_letter_code
_entity_poly.pdbx_strand_id
1 'polypeptide(L)'
;MIEKMEMDYVMGNAKIWEKQGTKNACRLCGQYIQKGEAYSLVVIPMPYRKEQGNFVVHTNEWETFKGQCDNMEDLMEKLKSTKKPRTKNATSVDEATTEAFKKVLADKGYRIKKETKTRIYFKTSKQMATFYFDKRFKQIEFEGRANGLFDGLFLKEFYSRMYEALNKELGKEVEEGFRVSKAIQEAVETVDNLMK
;
A
#
# COMPACT_ATOMS: atom_id res chain seq x y z
N MET A 1 -19.03 -12.72 25.68
CA MET A 1 -19.07 -13.19 24.27
C MET A 1 -18.59 -12.07 23.38
N ILE A 2 -17.44 -12.23 22.72
CA ILE A 2 -16.90 -11.27 21.74
C ILE A 2 -17.55 -11.63 20.40
N GLU A 3 -18.78 -11.17 20.15
CA GLU A 3 -19.48 -11.50 18.91
C GLU A 3 -19.09 -10.57 17.76
N LYS A 4 -18.56 -11.18 16.69
CA LYS A 4 -18.47 -10.69 15.30
C LYS A 4 -17.72 -9.37 15.10
N MET A 5 -16.39 -9.40 15.19
CA MET A 5 -15.53 -8.34 14.61
C MET A 5 -14.31 -8.88 13.83
N GLU A 6 -14.27 -10.18 13.57
CA GLU A 6 -13.09 -10.84 13.01
C GLU A 6 -13.40 -11.36 11.60
N MET A 7 -12.59 -10.89 10.65
CA MET A 7 -12.50 -11.50 9.33
C MET A 7 -11.04 -11.92 9.16
N ASP A 8 -10.83 -13.22 8.94
CA ASP A 8 -9.51 -13.73 8.59
C ASP A 8 -9.21 -13.42 7.14
N TYR A 9 -8.04 -12.84 6.91
CA TYR A 9 -7.58 -12.50 5.58
C TYR A 9 -6.34 -13.30 5.24
N VAL A 10 -6.37 -13.92 4.07
CA VAL A 10 -5.18 -14.48 3.42
C VAL A 10 -4.69 -13.46 2.41
N MET A 11 -3.39 -13.13 2.45
CA MET A 11 -2.73 -12.31 1.44
C MET A 11 -2.88 -12.98 0.05
N GLY A 12 -3.89 -12.55 -0.70
CA GLY A 12 -4.32 -13.13 -1.98
C GLY A 12 -5.80 -12.91 -2.35
N ASN A 13 -6.65 -12.39 -1.45
CA ASN A 13 -8.06 -12.08 -1.74
C ASN A 13 -8.37 -10.58 -1.84
N ALA A 14 -8.28 -10.11 -3.08
CA ALA A 14 -9.03 -9.06 -3.78
C ALA A 14 -9.36 -7.73 -3.05
N LYS A 15 -8.45 -6.77 -3.28
CA LYS A 15 -8.72 -5.42 -3.85
C LYS A 15 -8.62 -4.17 -2.97
N ILE A 16 -8.57 -4.23 -1.63
CA ILE A 16 -8.38 -2.97 -0.84
C ILE A 16 -7.22 -3.05 0.17
N TRP A 17 -7.00 -4.21 0.81
CA TRP A 17 -6.10 -4.30 1.96
C TRP A 17 -4.69 -4.80 1.65
N GLU A 18 -4.49 -5.44 0.49
CA GLU A 18 -3.17 -5.89 -0.01
C GLU A 18 -2.14 -4.74 -0.10
N LYS A 19 -2.62 -3.50 -0.27
CA LYS A 19 -1.77 -2.30 -0.31
C LYS A 19 -1.36 -1.78 1.06
N GLN A 20 -2.08 -2.08 2.14
CA GLN A 20 -1.81 -1.57 3.49
C GLN A 20 -1.21 -2.62 4.43
N GLY A 21 -1.59 -3.90 4.30
CA GLY A 21 -1.05 -5.00 5.10
C GLY A 21 0.45 -5.23 4.85
N THR A 22 0.87 -5.17 3.59
CA THR A 22 2.29 -5.27 3.19
C THR A 22 3.16 -4.14 3.73
N LYS A 23 2.58 -2.95 3.94
CA LYS A 23 3.32 -1.76 4.37
C LYS A 23 3.49 -1.66 5.88
N ASN A 24 2.73 -2.44 6.65
CA ASN A 24 2.69 -2.35 8.10
C ASN A 24 3.21 -3.63 8.73
N ALA A 25 4.18 -3.49 9.63
CA ALA A 25 4.60 -4.59 10.49
C ALA A 25 3.46 -4.98 11.45
N CYS A 26 3.33 -6.27 11.71
CA CYS A 26 2.47 -6.83 12.74
C CYS A 26 2.63 -6.06 14.06
N ARG A 27 1.51 -5.63 14.63
CA ARG A 27 1.48 -4.80 15.86
C ARG A 27 2.09 -5.49 17.07
N LEU A 28 2.00 -6.82 17.15
CA LEU A 28 2.41 -7.63 18.30
C LEU A 28 3.82 -8.20 18.20
N CYS A 29 4.23 -8.72 17.03
CA CYS A 29 5.56 -9.31 16.85
C CYS A 29 6.57 -8.38 16.14
N GLY A 30 6.08 -7.33 15.47
CA GLY A 30 6.92 -6.35 14.77
C GLY A 30 7.48 -6.83 13.43
N GLN A 31 7.13 -8.03 12.96
CA GLN A 31 7.55 -8.53 11.65
C GLN A 31 6.62 -8.01 10.55
N TYR A 32 7.16 -7.75 9.36
CA TYR A 32 6.33 -7.46 8.18
C TYR A 32 5.59 -8.71 7.74
N ILE A 33 4.31 -8.56 7.39
CA ILE A 33 3.48 -9.65 6.88
C ILE A 33 3.84 -9.90 5.41
N GLN A 34 4.30 -11.12 5.11
CA GLN A 34 4.73 -11.52 3.77
C GLN A 34 3.56 -12.08 2.94
N LYS A 35 3.80 -12.23 1.63
CA LYS A 35 2.83 -12.85 0.72
C LYS A 35 2.59 -14.31 1.13
N GLY A 36 1.33 -14.70 1.23
CA GLY A 36 0.92 -16.04 1.66
C GLY A 36 0.77 -16.22 3.17
N GLU A 37 1.17 -15.23 3.98
CA GLU A 37 0.95 -15.29 5.43
C GLU A 37 -0.49 -14.88 5.80
N ALA A 38 -1.04 -15.59 6.79
CA ALA A 38 -2.34 -15.26 7.39
C ALA A 38 -2.20 -14.10 8.37
N TYR A 39 -3.12 -13.14 8.26
CA TYR A 39 -3.17 -12.00 9.16
C TYR A 39 -4.62 -11.62 9.49
N SER A 40 -4.79 -11.02 10.65
CA SER A 40 -6.07 -10.49 11.12
C SER A 40 -6.00 -8.96 11.14
N LEU A 41 -7.08 -8.32 10.68
CA LEU A 41 -7.30 -6.89 10.85
C LEU A 41 -8.06 -6.68 12.16
N VAL A 42 -7.41 -6.08 13.14
CA VAL A 42 -8.03 -5.80 14.42
C VAL A 42 -8.71 -4.43 14.34
N VAL A 43 -10.03 -4.47 14.33
CA VAL A 43 -10.87 -3.26 14.36
C VAL A 43 -11.16 -2.91 15.80
N ILE A 44 -10.61 -1.79 16.26
CA ILE A 44 -10.82 -1.33 17.63
C ILE A 44 -12.20 -0.68 17.74
N PRO A 45 -13.06 -1.12 18.69
CA PRO A 45 -14.38 -0.53 18.89
C PRO A 45 -14.28 0.89 19.47
N MET A 46 -15.31 1.70 19.24
CA MET A 46 -15.53 2.94 20.00
C MET A 46 -15.98 2.50 21.41
N PRO A 47 -15.43 3.00 22.53
CA PRO A 47 -14.70 4.26 22.74
C PRO A 47 -13.17 4.19 22.61
N TYR A 48 -12.57 2.99 22.58
CA TYR A 48 -11.12 2.79 22.70
C TYR A 48 -10.31 3.22 21.46
N ARG A 49 -10.99 3.46 20.32
CA ARG A 49 -10.35 3.85 19.06
C ARG A 49 -9.50 5.13 19.15
N LYS A 50 -9.82 6.04 20.08
CA LYS A 50 -9.02 7.26 20.31
C LYS A 50 -7.62 6.95 20.86
N GLU A 51 -7.48 5.85 21.58
CA GLU A 51 -6.25 5.45 22.26
C GLU A 51 -5.45 4.45 21.42
N GLN A 52 -6.15 3.57 20.71
CA GLN A 52 -5.56 2.61 19.79
C GLN A 52 -6.35 2.63 18.47
N GLY A 53 -5.70 3.04 17.39
CA GLY A 53 -6.28 2.91 16.05
C GLY A 53 -6.37 1.44 15.62
N ASN A 54 -7.03 1.18 14.49
CA ASN A 54 -7.05 -0.15 13.87
C ASN A 54 -5.63 -0.58 13.47
N PHE A 55 -5.34 -1.87 13.53
CA PHE A 55 -4.02 -2.38 13.18
C PHE A 55 -4.06 -3.80 12.62
N VAL A 56 -2.95 -4.22 12.03
CA VAL A 56 -2.75 -5.58 11.49
C VAL A 56 -1.85 -6.39 12.41
N VAL A 57 -2.09 -7.70 12.44
CA VAL A 57 -1.38 -8.67 13.27
C VAL A 57 -1.38 -10.03 12.57
N HIS A 58 -0.33 -10.82 12.71
CA HIS A 58 -0.34 -12.22 12.27
C HIS A 58 -1.42 -12.99 13.01
N THR A 59 -2.21 -13.81 12.32
CA THR A 59 -3.38 -14.48 12.92
C THR A 59 -3.00 -15.31 14.15
N ASN A 60 -1.90 -16.07 14.08
CA ASN A 60 -1.44 -16.88 15.22
C ASN A 60 -1.03 -16.03 16.43
N GLU A 61 -0.41 -14.87 16.19
CA GLU A 61 -0.03 -13.93 17.25
C GLU A 61 -1.27 -13.31 17.89
N TRP A 62 -2.31 -13.04 17.08
CA TRP A 62 -3.58 -12.51 17.56
C TRP A 62 -4.31 -13.51 18.45
N GLU A 63 -4.48 -14.75 17.99
CA GLU A 63 -5.15 -15.80 18.75
C GLU A 63 -4.44 -16.07 20.08
N THR A 64 -3.10 -16.12 20.06
CA THR A 64 -2.30 -16.30 21.28
C THR A 64 -2.48 -15.13 22.24
N PHE A 65 -2.49 -13.89 21.73
CA PHE A 65 -2.62 -12.70 22.57
C PHE A 65 -4.03 -12.56 23.17
N LYS A 66 -5.06 -12.79 22.35
CA LYS A 66 -6.46 -12.75 22.75
C LYS A 66 -6.80 -13.86 23.73
N GLY A 67 -6.27 -15.08 23.53
CA GLY A 67 -6.48 -16.22 24.43
C GLY A 67 -5.93 -16.02 25.85
N GLN A 68 -5.11 -14.98 26.08
CA GLN A 68 -4.64 -14.60 27.40
C GLN A 68 -5.50 -13.50 28.06
N CYS A 69 -6.66 -13.17 27.49
CA CYS A 69 -7.55 -12.13 27.99
C CYS A 69 -8.97 -12.69 28.15
N ASP A 70 -9.59 -12.48 29.30
CA ASP A 70 -10.91 -13.06 29.59
C ASP A 70 -12.06 -12.21 29.01
N ASN A 71 -11.82 -10.92 28.83
CA ASN A 71 -12.82 -9.97 28.35
C ASN A 71 -12.18 -8.83 27.53
N MET A 72 -13.03 -7.96 26.98
CA MET A 72 -12.61 -6.87 26.10
C MET A 72 -11.83 -5.77 26.85
N GLU A 73 -12.17 -5.49 28.11
CA GLU A 73 -11.49 -4.45 28.90
C GLU A 73 -10.05 -4.87 29.18
N ASP A 74 -9.85 -6.12 29.59
CA ASP A 74 -8.54 -6.74 29.81
C ASP A 74 -7.71 -6.77 28.52
N LEU A 75 -8.31 -7.15 27.40
CA LEU A 75 -7.68 -7.10 26.08
C LEU A 75 -7.18 -5.67 25.74
N MET A 76 -8.00 -4.65 26.00
CA MET A 76 -7.63 -3.26 25.72
C MET A 76 -6.54 -2.75 26.67
N GLU A 77 -6.62 -3.08 27.96
CA GLU A 77 -5.60 -2.70 28.94
C GLU A 77 -4.25 -3.34 28.61
N LYS A 78 -4.26 -4.63 28.23
CA LYS A 78 -3.08 -5.34 27.78
C LYS A 78 -2.52 -4.78 26.48
N LEU A 79 -3.36 -4.39 25.51
CA LEU A 79 -2.89 -3.71 24.30
C LEU A 79 -2.22 -2.37 24.59
N LYS A 80 -2.74 -1.62 25.58
CA LYS A 80 -2.15 -0.34 26.02
C LYS A 80 -0.80 -0.53 26.68
N SER A 81 -0.68 -1.52 27.57
CA SER A 81 0.56 -1.82 28.28
C SER A 81 1.61 -2.52 27.40
N THR A 82 1.17 -3.22 26.35
CA THR A 82 2.07 -3.89 25.41
C THR A 82 2.81 -2.90 24.52
N LYS A 83 4.08 -2.70 24.85
CA LYS A 83 5.00 -1.89 24.04
C LYS A 83 5.09 -2.45 22.61
N LYS A 84 4.92 -1.57 21.62
CA LYS A 84 5.11 -1.93 20.21
C LYS A 84 6.55 -2.42 20.00
N PRO A 85 6.76 -3.67 19.54
CA PRO A 85 8.10 -4.16 19.24
C PRO A 85 8.73 -3.35 18.11
N ARG A 86 10.08 -3.34 18.09
CA ARG A 86 10.82 -2.77 16.95
C ARG A 86 10.53 -3.59 15.70
N THR A 87 10.40 -2.91 14.56
CA THR A 87 10.15 -3.58 13.29
C THR A 87 11.33 -4.45 12.87
N LYS A 88 11.07 -5.71 12.51
CA LYS A 88 12.06 -6.72 12.07
C LYS A 88 11.72 -7.24 10.68
N ASN A 89 12.69 -7.88 10.02
CA ASN A 89 12.54 -8.49 8.69
C ASN A 89 12.02 -7.53 7.61
N ALA A 90 12.37 -6.25 7.70
CA ALA A 90 12.04 -5.29 6.65
C ALA A 90 12.77 -5.68 5.37
N THR A 91 12.05 -5.73 4.24
CA THR A 91 12.66 -5.92 2.92
C THR A 91 13.80 -4.93 2.74
N SER A 92 14.96 -5.44 2.32
CA SER A 92 16.11 -4.60 2.01
C SER A 92 15.75 -3.64 0.88
N VAL A 93 16.41 -2.49 0.90
CA VAL A 93 16.29 -1.55 -0.21
C VAL A 93 17.05 -2.12 -1.39
N ASP A 94 16.39 -2.18 -2.54
CA ASP A 94 17.03 -2.57 -3.79
C ASP A 94 17.67 -1.32 -4.41
N GLU A 95 18.99 -1.18 -4.21
CA GLU A 95 19.76 -0.03 -4.66
C GLU A 95 19.77 0.09 -6.18
N ALA A 96 19.87 -1.03 -6.91
CA ALA A 96 19.85 -1.04 -8.37
C ALA A 96 18.51 -0.51 -8.92
N THR A 97 17.39 -0.97 -8.36
CA THR A 97 16.05 -0.45 -8.70
C THR A 97 15.91 1.02 -8.33
N THR A 98 16.48 1.43 -7.20
CA THR A 98 16.44 2.82 -6.74
C THR A 98 17.17 3.76 -7.69
N GLU A 99 18.38 3.40 -8.13
CA GLU A 99 19.15 4.20 -9.08
C GLU A 99 18.52 4.20 -10.48
N ALA A 100 18.00 3.07 -10.95
CA ALA A 100 17.22 3.02 -12.19
C ALA A 100 16.01 3.97 -12.13
N PHE A 101 15.29 4.01 -11.00
CA PHE A 101 14.16 4.90 -10.84
C PHE A 101 14.57 6.38 -10.86
N LYS A 102 15.72 6.75 -10.28
CA LYS A 102 16.24 8.13 -10.35
C LYS A 102 16.52 8.57 -11.79
N LYS A 103 17.08 7.68 -12.62
CA LYS A 103 17.29 7.96 -14.05
C LYS A 103 15.97 8.18 -14.78
N VAL A 104 14.98 7.30 -14.56
CA VAL A 104 13.64 7.45 -15.13
C VAL A 104 13.00 8.79 -14.73
N LEU A 105 13.18 9.23 -13.49
CA LEU A 105 12.71 10.54 -13.04
C LEU A 105 13.39 11.67 -13.80
N ALA A 106 14.71 11.63 -13.95
CA ALA A 106 15.47 12.63 -14.68
C ALA A 106 15.06 12.70 -16.17
N ASP A 107 14.97 11.55 -16.84
CA ASP A 107 14.61 11.45 -18.26
C ASP A 107 13.21 11.98 -18.55
N LYS A 108 12.27 11.79 -17.61
CA LYS A 108 10.90 12.31 -17.72
C LYS A 108 10.74 13.73 -17.18
N GLY A 109 11.82 14.39 -16.76
CA GLY A 109 11.81 15.77 -16.27
C GLY A 109 11.19 15.96 -14.88
N TYR A 110 11.12 14.91 -14.07
CA TYR A 110 10.68 14.98 -12.68
C TYR A 110 11.82 15.43 -11.76
N ARG A 111 11.52 16.33 -10.82
CA ARG A 111 12.48 16.77 -9.81
C ARG A 111 12.34 15.96 -8.54
N ILE A 112 13.46 15.40 -8.05
CA ILE A 112 13.53 14.81 -6.71
C ILE A 112 13.47 15.95 -5.69
N LYS A 113 12.47 15.90 -4.80
CA LYS A 113 12.26 16.88 -3.71
C LYS A 113 13.02 16.48 -2.45
N LYS A 114 12.96 15.20 -2.08
CA LYS A 114 13.55 14.66 -0.85
C LYS A 114 13.82 13.18 -1.04
N GLU A 115 14.94 12.70 -0.55
CA GLU A 115 15.24 11.28 -0.46
C GLU A 115 15.42 10.89 1.01
N THR A 116 14.90 9.71 1.36
CA THR A 116 15.07 9.09 2.67
C THR A 116 15.64 7.68 2.48
N LYS A 117 15.96 7.01 3.59
CA LYS A 117 16.44 5.62 3.55
C LYS A 117 15.49 4.70 2.77
N THR A 118 14.17 4.92 2.86
CA THR A 118 13.16 4.00 2.30
C THR A 118 12.34 4.59 1.17
N ARG A 119 12.40 5.91 0.92
CA ARG A 119 11.53 6.58 -0.06
C ARG A 119 12.24 7.67 -0.84
N ILE A 120 11.85 7.84 -2.11
CA ILE A 120 12.21 8.99 -2.95
C ILE A 120 10.94 9.81 -3.20
N TYR A 121 10.90 11.05 -2.74
CA TYR A 121 9.82 11.99 -2.99
C TYR A 121 10.16 12.83 -4.22
N PHE A 122 9.23 12.94 -5.16
CA PHE A 122 9.43 13.66 -6.41
C PHE A 122 8.17 14.43 -6.82
N LYS A 123 8.35 15.45 -7.66
CA LYS A 123 7.29 16.33 -8.14
C LYS A 123 7.37 16.52 -9.64
N THR A 124 6.21 16.74 -10.24
CA THR A 124 6.07 17.31 -11.58
C THR A 124 6.56 18.77 -11.56
N SER A 125 7.12 19.26 -12.67
CA SER A 125 7.62 20.64 -12.81
C SER A 125 6.54 21.70 -12.51
N LYS A 126 5.26 21.37 -12.75
CA LYS A 126 4.10 22.16 -12.32
C LYS A 126 3.59 21.64 -10.97
N GLN A 127 3.87 22.40 -9.91
CA GLN A 127 3.76 22.18 -8.46
C GLN A 127 2.57 21.38 -7.83
N MET A 128 1.64 20.80 -8.59
CA MET A 128 0.36 20.31 -8.08
C MET A 128 0.40 18.99 -7.29
N ALA A 129 1.40 18.13 -7.52
CA ALA A 129 1.39 16.75 -7.01
C ALA A 129 2.73 16.33 -6.41
N THR A 130 2.72 15.77 -5.18
CA THR A 130 3.90 15.08 -4.62
C THR A 130 3.69 13.57 -4.77
N PHE A 131 4.60 12.92 -5.47
CA PHE A 131 4.66 11.47 -5.52
C PHE A 131 5.81 10.97 -4.63
N TYR A 132 5.74 9.72 -4.21
CA TYR A 132 6.90 9.04 -3.68
C TYR A 132 7.02 7.63 -4.23
N PHE A 133 8.27 7.19 -4.37
CA PHE A 133 8.63 5.81 -4.64
C PHE A 133 9.11 5.15 -3.36
N ASP A 134 8.43 4.11 -2.91
CA ASP A 134 8.86 3.25 -1.82
C ASP A 134 9.88 2.25 -2.33
N LYS A 135 11.12 2.40 -1.87
CA LYS A 135 12.28 1.63 -2.32
C LYS A 135 12.21 0.16 -1.91
N ARG A 136 11.45 -0.18 -0.87
CA ARG A 136 11.31 -1.55 -0.37
C ARG A 136 10.27 -2.33 -1.17
N PHE A 137 9.12 -1.69 -1.38
CA PHE A 137 7.98 -2.32 -2.04
C PHE A 137 7.98 -2.09 -3.55
N LYS A 138 8.89 -1.25 -4.06
CA LYS A 138 8.97 -0.85 -5.47
C LYS A 138 7.64 -0.26 -5.94
N GLN A 139 7.04 0.56 -5.09
CA GLN A 139 5.71 1.14 -5.30
C GLN A 139 5.75 2.64 -5.47
N ILE A 140 4.98 3.17 -6.41
CA ILE A 140 4.78 4.61 -6.58
C ILE A 140 3.45 4.99 -5.96
N GLU A 141 3.45 6.04 -5.15
CA GLU A 141 2.27 6.55 -4.45
C GLU A 141 2.15 8.06 -4.61
N PHE A 142 0.93 8.55 -4.43
CA PHE A 142 0.57 9.95 -4.53
C PHE A 142 0.18 10.49 -3.16
N GLU A 143 0.86 11.53 -2.69
CA GLU A 143 0.48 12.30 -1.51
C GLU A 143 -0.39 13.50 -1.94
N GLY A 144 -1.71 13.32 -1.90
CA GLY A 144 -2.69 14.36 -2.19
C GLY A 144 -4.12 13.82 -2.17
N ARG A 145 -5.11 14.72 -2.27
CA ARG A 145 -6.50 14.33 -2.51
C ARG A 145 -6.74 14.33 -4.02
N ALA A 146 -7.03 13.16 -4.60
CA ALA A 146 -7.67 13.07 -5.90
C ALA A 146 -9.13 13.50 -5.70
N ASN A 147 -9.56 14.59 -6.33
CA ASN A 147 -10.88 15.17 -6.10
C ASN A 147 -11.77 15.12 -7.36
N GLY A 148 -11.20 14.76 -8.52
CA GLY A 148 -11.91 14.67 -9.80
C GLY A 148 -12.15 13.24 -10.28
N LEU A 149 -13.23 13.06 -11.05
CA LEU A 149 -13.61 11.78 -11.68
C LEU A 149 -12.48 11.21 -12.56
N PHE A 150 -11.71 12.08 -13.22
CA PHE A 150 -10.62 11.71 -14.12
C PHE A 150 -9.26 11.57 -13.44
N ASP A 151 -9.11 12.02 -12.19
CA ASP A 151 -7.83 11.96 -11.47
C ASP A 151 -7.38 10.50 -11.29
N GLY A 152 -8.31 9.59 -11.01
CA GLY A 152 -8.02 8.17 -10.86
C GLY A 152 -7.51 7.51 -12.14
N LEU A 153 -8.07 7.90 -13.29
CA LEU A 153 -7.66 7.42 -14.61
C LEU A 153 -6.26 7.93 -14.96
N PHE A 154 -6.03 9.23 -14.75
CA PHE A 154 -4.72 9.85 -14.94
C PHE A 154 -3.64 9.20 -14.06
N LEU A 155 -3.93 8.99 -12.77
CA LEU A 155 -2.99 8.36 -11.83
C LEU A 155 -2.64 6.93 -12.26
N LYS A 156 -3.62 6.14 -12.73
CA LYS A 156 -3.36 4.78 -13.24
C LYS A 156 -2.43 4.78 -14.45
N GLU A 157 -2.69 5.64 -15.43
CA GLU A 157 -1.82 5.74 -16.61
C GLU A 157 -0.43 6.25 -16.23
N PHE A 158 -0.36 7.24 -15.33
CA PHE A 158 0.91 7.72 -14.79
C PHE A 158 1.72 6.58 -14.16
N TYR A 159 1.11 5.79 -13.26
CA TYR A 159 1.79 4.64 -12.65
C TYR A 159 2.26 3.65 -13.70
N SER A 160 1.41 3.31 -14.68
CA SER A 160 1.76 2.41 -15.77
C SER A 160 3.00 2.87 -16.53
N ARG A 161 3.01 4.12 -16.97
CA ARG A 161 4.12 4.70 -17.75
C ARG A 161 5.42 4.79 -16.94
N MET A 162 5.33 4.97 -15.63
CA MET A 162 6.51 4.96 -14.76
C MET A 162 7.06 3.55 -14.56
N TYR A 163 6.19 2.55 -14.39
CA TYR A 163 6.60 1.15 -14.27
C TYR A 163 7.22 0.61 -15.56
N GLU A 164 6.63 0.93 -16.71
CA GLU A 164 7.18 0.56 -18.01
C GLU A 164 8.58 1.16 -18.22
N ALA A 165 8.76 2.44 -17.88
CA ALA A 165 10.06 3.09 -17.98
C ALA A 165 11.09 2.48 -17.01
N LEU A 166 10.68 2.14 -15.79
CA LEU A 166 11.53 1.46 -14.82
C LEU A 166 11.94 0.06 -15.30
N ASN A 167 11.00 -0.72 -15.82
CA ASN A 167 11.28 -2.05 -16.35
C ASN A 167 12.22 -1.99 -17.56
N LYS A 168 12.02 -0.99 -18.44
CA LYS A 168 12.93 -0.72 -19.56
C LYS A 168 14.35 -0.41 -19.08
N GLU A 169 14.51 0.48 -18.09
CA GLU A 169 15.82 0.82 -17.53
C GLU A 169 16.49 -0.37 -16.83
N LEU A 170 15.70 -1.29 -16.27
CA LEU A 170 16.18 -2.53 -15.67
C LEU A 170 16.42 -3.67 -16.68
N GLY A 171 16.21 -3.43 -17.98
CA GLY A 171 16.36 -4.46 -19.02
C GLY A 171 15.35 -5.61 -18.91
N LYS A 172 14.20 -5.37 -18.28
CA LYS A 172 13.11 -6.35 -18.15
C LYS A 172 12.15 -6.23 -19.33
N GLU A 173 11.37 -7.28 -19.53
CA GLU A 173 10.25 -7.25 -20.47
C GLU A 173 9.27 -6.11 -20.10
N VAL A 174 8.84 -5.37 -21.11
CA VAL A 174 7.94 -4.22 -20.96
C VAL A 174 6.61 -4.58 -21.59
N GLU A 175 5.64 -4.94 -20.76
CA GLU A 175 4.25 -5.07 -21.18
C GLU A 175 3.62 -3.69 -21.29
N GLU A 176 2.79 -3.48 -22.32
CA GLU A 176 1.99 -2.27 -22.42
C GLU A 176 0.94 -2.27 -21.30
N GLY A 177 1.05 -1.34 -20.36
CA GLY A 177 0.07 -1.23 -19.31
C GLY A 177 -1.06 -0.24 -19.64
N PHE A 178 -1.77 0.20 -18.60
CA PHE A 178 -2.98 0.99 -18.72
C PHE A 178 -2.79 2.30 -19.51
N ARG A 179 -3.73 2.58 -20.42
CA ARG A 179 -3.85 3.83 -21.18
C ARG A 179 -5.27 4.37 -21.06
N VAL A 180 -5.43 5.63 -20.68
CA VAL A 180 -6.75 6.25 -20.54
C VAL A 180 -7.48 6.30 -21.89
N SER A 181 -6.77 6.57 -22.99
CA SER A 181 -7.37 6.63 -24.33
C SER A 181 -8.04 5.31 -24.73
N LYS A 182 -7.37 4.18 -24.51
CA LYS A 182 -7.92 2.84 -24.81
C LYS A 182 -9.15 2.56 -23.95
N ALA A 183 -9.07 2.83 -22.64
CA ALA A 183 -10.20 2.61 -21.74
C ALA A 183 -11.43 3.48 -22.08
N ILE A 184 -11.22 4.72 -22.52
CA ILE A 184 -12.32 5.58 -22.98
C ILE A 184 -12.92 5.04 -24.28
N GLN A 185 -12.07 4.63 -25.23
CA GLN A 185 -12.54 4.09 -26.50
C GLN A 185 -13.39 2.82 -26.31
N GLU A 186 -12.93 1.88 -25.49
CA GLU A 186 -13.68 0.67 -25.13
C GLU A 186 -15.04 1.00 -24.49
N ALA A 187 -15.08 2.02 -23.61
CA ALA A 187 -16.32 2.46 -22.99
C ALA A 187 -17.31 3.06 -24.01
N VAL A 188 -16.83 3.88 -24.95
CA VAL A 188 -17.65 4.44 -26.03
C VAL A 188 -18.19 3.34 -26.92
N GLU A 189 -17.35 2.40 -27.37
CA GLU A 189 -17.76 1.26 -28.20
C GLU A 189 -18.81 0.40 -27.49
N THR A 190 -18.67 0.22 -26.18
CA THR A 190 -19.66 -0.52 -25.37
C THR A 190 -21.02 0.17 -25.33
N VAL A 191 -21.03 1.51 -25.14
CA VAL A 191 -22.28 2.28 -25.14
C VAL A 191 -22.95 2.25 -26.51
N ASP A 192 -22.17 2.45 -27.58
CA ASP A 192 -22.68 2.41 -28.96
C ASP A 192 -23.28 1.04 -29.32
N ASN A 193 -22.76 -0.05 -28.76
CA ASN A 193 -23.30 -1.40 -28.93
C ASN A 193 -24.54 -1.67 -28.08
N LEU A 194 -24.73 -0.99 -26.95
CA LEU A 194 -25.93 -1.10 -26.11
C LEU A 194 -27.10 -0.25 -26.63
N MET A 195 -26.81 0.78 -27.42
CA MET A 195 -27.79 1.66 -28.04
C MET A 195 -28.31 1.16 -29.40
N LYS A 196 -27.77 0.06 -29.91
CA LYS A 196 -28.22 -0.66 -31.11
C LYS A 196 -29.08 -1.85 -30.72
#